data_AF-A0A822HID5-F1
#
_entry.id   AF-A0A822HID5-F1
#
_cell.length_a   1.000
_cell.length_b   1.000
_cell.length_c   1.000
_cell.angle_alpha   90.00
_cell.angle_beta   90.00
_cell.angle_gamma   90.00
#
_symmetry.space_group_name_H-M   'P 1'
#
loop_
_entity.id
_entity.type
_entity.pdbx_description
1 polymer ?
#
loop_
_entity_poly.entity_id
_entity_poly.type
_entity_poly.pdbx_seq_one_letter_code
_entity_poly.pdbx_strand_id
1 'polypeptide(L)'
;IIEYGGLRIKHIDGDHKFIYFRGQKSYTNGCHTLQFKIEHSTGSYDTFIGICSSDINLRQIMYHLTVVASWFNTTEVWLHGRRIKNTKRQGSKNDEIKTNDIIQLTIDCENKQIELFHE
;
A
#
# COMPACT_ATOMS: atom_id res chain seq x y z
N ILE A 1 16.95 7.70 5.46
CA ILE A 1 15.50 7.69 5.69
C ILE A 1 15.16 9.15 5.92
N ILE A 2 14.27 9.70 5.11
CA ILE A 2 13.82 11.09 5.23
C ILE A 2 12.48 11.05 5.96
N GLU A 3 12.28 11.91 6.95
CA GLU A 3 10.98 12.09 7.59
C GLU A 3 10.34 13.39 7.09
N TYR A 4 9.09 13.32 6.62
CA TYR A 4 8.37 14.48 6.10
C TYR A 4 6.87 14.32 6.33
N GLY A 5 6.22 15.29 7.00
CA GLY A 5 4.77 15.29 7.19
C GLY A 5 4.18 14.04 7.87
N GLY A 6 4.93 13.39 8.77
CA GLY A 6 4.50 12.14 9.42
C GLY A 6 4.76 10.86 8.61
N LEU A 7 5.47 10.97 7.48
CA LEU A 7 5.89 9.85 6.63
C LEU A 7 7.38 9.56 6.80
N ARG A 8 7.74 8.28 6.78
CA ARG A 8 9.12 7.82 6.62
C ARG A 8 9.34 7.39 5.18
N ILE A 9 10.22 8.10 4.48
CA ILE A 9 10.54 7.90 3.07
C ILE A 9 11.93 7.28 2.95
N LYS A 10 12.06 6.27 2.09
CA LYS A 10 13.36 5.72 1.75
C LYS A 10 13.40 5.28 0.28
N HIS A 11 14.38 5.83 -0.44
CA HIS A 11 14.86 5.28 -1.70
C HIS A 11 15.86 4.15 -1.40
N ILE A 12 15.68 2.98 -2.02
CA ILE A 12 16.68 1.91 -2.00
C ILE A 12 17.37 1.93 -3.36
N ASP A 13 18.58 2.46 -3.41
CA ASP A 13 19.43 2.39 -4.60
C ASP A 13 19.97 0.95 -4.76
N GLY A 14 19.65 0.31 -5.90
CA GLY A 14 20.02 -1.06 -6.31
C GLY A 14 19.40 -1.41 -7.68
N ASP A 15 19.52 -2.68 -8.13
CA ASP A 15 18.97 -3.15 -9.43
C ASP A 15 17.44 -3.03 -9.55
N HIS A 16 16.75 -2.78 -8.43
CA HIS A 16 15.33 -2.50 -8.39
C HIS A 16 15.08 -1.14 -7.72
N LYS A 17 14.55 -0.19 -8.49
CA LYS A 17 14.26 1.19 -8.04
C LYS A 17 12.93 1.25 -7.30
N PHE A 18 12.86 0.71 -6.08
CA PHE A 18 11.68 0.87 -5.23
C PHE A 18 11.85 2.05 -4.25
N ILE A 19 10.79 2.84 -4.12
CA ILE A 19 10.66 3.87 -3.08
C ILE A 19 9.58 3.39 -2.11
N TYR A 20 9.93 3.35 -0.83
CA TYR A 20 9.01 2.95 0.23
C TYR A 20 8.61 4.14 1.09
N PHE A 21 7.31 4.20 1.36
CA PHE A 21 6.69 5.17 2.26
C PHE A 21 5.99 4.41 3.38
N ARG A 22 6.26 4.75 4.63
CA ARG A 22 5.53 4.20 5.80
C ARG A 22 5.08 5.34 6.70
N GLY A 23 3.79 5.35 7.04
CA GLY A 23 3.27 6.24 8.07
C GLY A 23 3.91 5.95 9.44
N GLN A 24 3.98 6.96 10.30
CA GLN A 24 4.48 6.80 11.66
C GLN A 24 3.43 6.26 12.64
N LYS A 25 2.14 6.35 12.29
CA LYS A 25 1.03 5.92 13.15
C LYS A 25 0.85 4.40 13.10
N SER A 26 0.61 3.81 14.26
CA SER A 26 0.13 2.43 14.39
C SER A 26 -1.39 2.43 14.53
N TYR A 27 -2.07 1.54 13.81
CA TYR A 27 -3.51 1.37 13.84
C TYR A 27 -3.83 0.08 14.60
N THR A 28 -4.39 0.21 15.81
CA THR A 28 -4.63 -0.94 16.71
C THR A 28 -6.10 -1.13 17.10
N ASN A 29 -6.95 -0.14 16.84
CA ASN A 29 -8.39 -0.16 17.13
C ASN A 29 -9.15 0.79 16.18
N GLY A 30 -10.46 0.63 16.06
CA GLY A 30 -11.33 1.48 15.22
C GLY A 30 -11.15 1.26 13.71
N CYS A 31 -11.76 2.15 12.93
CA CYS A 31 -11.71 2.17 11.47
C CYS A 31 -11.03 3.45 10.98
N HIS A 32 -10.03 3.32 10.09
CA HIS A 32 -9.21 4.43 9.60
C HIS A 32 -9.16 4.41 8.08
N THR A 33 -9.42 5.54 7.44
CA THR A 33 -9.28 5.69 5.99
C THR A 33 -8.12 6.63 5.67
N LEU A 34 -7.21 6.14 4.84
CA LEU A 34 -6.08 6.89 4.29
C LEU A 34 -6.35 7.17 2.82
N GLN A 35 -6.24 8.44 2.42
CA GLN A 35 -6.45 8.85 1.04
C GLN A 35 -5.13 9.32 0.44
N PHE A 36 -4.81 8.79 -0.74
CA PHE A 36 -3.63 9.11 -1.53
C PHE A 36 -4.09 9.71 -2.84
N LYS A 37 -3.63 10.92 -3.14
CA LYS A 37 -3.84 11.56 -4.44
C LYS A 37 -2.57 11.46 -5.25
N ILE A 38 -2.68 10.95 -6.47
CA ILE A 38 -1.56 10.87 -7.39
C ILE A 38 -1.45 12.21 -8.11
N GLU A 39 -0.57 13.09 -7.65
CA GLU A 39 -0.44 14.43 -8.23
C GLU A 39 0.19 14.40 -9.63
N HIS A 40 1.09 13.45 -9.85
CA HIS A 40 1.78 13.28 -11.13
C HIS A 40 2.24 11.83 -11.30
N SER A 41 2.00 11.27 -12.49
CA SER A 41 2.52 9.98 -12.92
C SER A 41 3.04 10.09 -14.35
N THR A 42 4.28 9.66 -14.57
CA THR A 42 4.97 9.68 -15.88
C THR A 42 4.93 8.32 -16.60
N GLY A 43 4.20 7.32 -16.08
CA GLY A 43 4.07 6.00 -16.68
C GLY A 43 3.51 4.96 -15.69
N SER A 44 3.48 3.70 -16.12
CA SER A 44 3.03 2.60 -15.27
C SER A 44 4.09 2.30 -14.20
N TYR A 45 3.74 2.60 -12.95
CA TYR A 45 4.53 2.22 -11.78
C TYR A 45 3.88 1.06 -11.06
N ASP A 46 4.68 0.01 -10.86
CA ASP A 46 4.37 -1.05 -9.94
C ASP A 46 4.26 -0.49 -8.51
N THR A 47 3.02 -0.41 -8.02
CA THR A 47 2.69 0.26 -6.77
C THR A 47 2.26 -0.76 -5.72
N PHE A 48 2.72 -0.60 -4.49
CA PHE A 48 2.29 -1.43 -3.37
C PHE A 48 1.60 -0.56 -2.33
N ILE A 49 0.36 -0.89 -1.99
CA ILE A 49 -0.44 -0.13 -1.03
C ILE A 49 -0.99 -1.09 0.00
N GLY A 50 -0.75 -0.81 1.28
CA GLY A 50 -1.23 -1.67 2.34
C GLY A 50 -0.66 -1.32 3.71
N ILE A 51 -0.71 -2.31 4.59
CA ILE A 51 -0.24 -2.22 5.97
C ILE A 51 0.87 -3.25 6.23
N CYS A 52 1.74 -2.92 7.16
CA CYS A 52 2.78 -3.81 7.64
C CYS A 52 2.93 -3.68 9.16
N SER A 53 3.47 -4.72 9.79
CA SER A 53 3.84 -4.66 11.20
C SER A 53 4.91 -3.58 11.46
N SER A 54 4.92 -3.00 12.66
CA SER A 54 5.78 -1.87 13.01
C SER A 54 7.26 -2.24 13.19
N ASP A 55 7.53 -3.51 13.52
CA ASP A 55 8.83 -4.12 13.77
C ASP A 55 9.66 -4.37 12.50
N ILE A 56 9.03 -4.36 11.32
CA ILE A 56 9.76 -4.59 10.08
C ILE A 56 10.70 -3.42 9.74
N ASN A 57 11.90 -3.77 9.29
CA ASN A 57 12.82 -2.82 8.72
C ASN A 57 12.33 -2.35 7.35
N LEU A 58 12.23 -1.03 7.14
CA LEU A 58 11.87 -0.41 5.86
C LEU A 58 12.71 -0.93 4.67
N ARG A 59 13.96 -1.38 4.89
CA ARG A 59 14.82 -1.96 3.84
C ARG A 59 14.35 -3.32 3.33
N GLN A 60 13.51 -4.01 4.09
CA GLN A 60 13.10 -5.37 3.83
C GLN A 60 11.62 -5.46 3.46
N ILE A 61 10.87 -4.35 3.48
CA ILE A 61 9.45 -4.38 3.16
C ILE A 61 9.28 -4.85 1.73
N MET A 62 8.67 -6.02 1.58
CA MET A 62 8.22 -6.56 0.32
C MET A 62 6.79 -7.03 0.50
N TYR A 63 5.97 -6.87 -0.55
CA TYR A 63 4.56 -7.23 -0.57
C TYR A 63 4.29 -8.71 -0.25
N HIS A 64 5.26 -9.59 -0.52
CA HIS A 64 5.16 -11.02 -0.28
C HIS A 64 5.66 -11.45 1.12
N LEU A 65 5.89 -10.52 2.04
CA LEU A 65 6.24 -10.87 3.42
C LEU A 65 5.01 -11.25 4.26
N THR A 66 5.23 -12.12 5.24
CA THR A 66 4.19 -12.63 6.14
C THR A 66 3.59 -11.56 7.06
N VAL A 67 4.34 -10.49 7.31
CA VAL A 67 3.96 -9.34 8.15
C VAL A 67 3.31 -8.20 7.35
N VAL A 68 2.97 -8.45 6.07
CA VAL A 68 2.38 -7.47 5.16
C VAL A 68 1.01 -7.95 4.70
N ALA A 69 0.08 -7.01 4.62
CA ALA A 69 -1.21 -7.16 3.97
C ALA A 69 -1.38 -5.98 3.01
N SER A 70 -1.41 -6.26 1.70
CA SER A 70 -1.29 -5.22 0.68
C SER A 70 -1.94 -5.60 -0.65
N TRP A 71 -2.16 -4.59 -1.47
CA TRP A 71 -2.36 -4.74 -2.90
C TRP A 71 -1.05 -4.45 -3.63
N PHE A 72 -0.76 -5.28 -4.62
CA PHE A 72 0.14 -4.94 -5.71
C PHE A 72 -0.70 -4.42 -6.88
N ASN A 73 -0.38 -3.20 -7.27
CA ASN A 73 -1.24 -2.33 -8.07
C ASN A 73 -2.64 -2.27 -7.45
N THR A 74 -3.70 -2.31 -8.24
CA THR A 74 -5.09 -2.35 -7.77
C THR A 74 -5.72 -3.74 -7.88
N THR A 75 -4.91 -4.74 -8.25
CA THR A 75 -5.41 -5.98 -8.85
C THR A 75 -5.03 -7.25 -8.13
N GLU A 76 -3.90 -7.24 -7.41
CA GLU A 76 -3.35 -8.42 -6.77
C GLU A 76 -3.28 -8.22 -5.26
N VAL A 77 -4.05 -9.01 -4.49
CA VAL A 77 -3.93 -8.98 -3.03
C VAL A 77 -2.88 -9.96 -2.56
N TRP A 78 -2.03 -9.48 -1.65
CA TRP A 78 -1.05 -10.26 -0.92
C TRP A 78 -1.37 -10.18 0.56
N LEU A 79 -1.60 -11.35 1.17
CA LEU A 79 -1.93 -11.47 2.59
C LEU A 79 -1.05 -12.54 3.21
N HIS A 80 -0.30 -12.17 4.25
CA HIS A 80 0.60 -13.06 4.97
C HIS A 80 1.56 -13.83 4.03
N GLY A 81 2.14 -13.10 3.08
CA GLY A 81 3.08 -13.62 2.10
C GLY A 81 2.48 -14.55 1.04
N ARG A 82 1.15 -14.61 0.94
CA ARG A 82 0.45 -15.40 -0.07
C ARG A 82 -0.34 -14.51 -0.99
N ARG A 83 -0.21 -14.74 -2.30
CA ARG A 83 -1.07 -14.14 -3.31
C ARG A 83 -2.47 -14.73 -3.23
N ILE A 84 -3.47 -13.88 -3.05
CA ILE A 84 -4.88 -14.27 -3.04
C ILE A 84 -5.42 -14.16 -4.46
N LYS A 85 -5.83 -15.29 -5.04
CA LYS A 85 -6.24 -15.37 -6.46
C LYS A 85 -7.70 -14.99 -6.71
N ASN A 86 -8.53 -14.97 -5.66
CA ASN A 86 -9.99 -14.80 -5.76
C ASN A 86 -10.49 -13.57 -4.99
N THR A 87 -9.95 -12.41 -5.30
CA THR A 87 -10.36 -11.15 -4.66
C THR A 87 -11.56 -10.58 -5.40
N LYS A 88 -12.66 -10.34 -4.68
CA LYS A 88 -13.79 -9.57 -5.24
C LYS A 88 -13.32 -8.14 -5.47
N ARG A 89 -13.09 -7.77 -6.74
CA ARG A 89 -12.83 -6.37 -7.11
C ARG A 89 -14.13 -5.58 -6.95
N GLN A 90 -14.13 -4.55 -6.12
CA GLN A 90 -15.14 -3.50 -6.15
C GLN A 90 -14.47 -2.23 -6.66
N GLY A 91 -14.85 -1.75 -7.86
CA GLY A 91 -14.22 -0.59 -8.49
C GLY A 91 -14.02 -0.73 -10.00
N SER A 92 -13.46 0.33 -10.61
CA SER A 92 -13.29 0.45 -12.06
C SER A 92 -12.31 -0.61 -12.64
N LYS A 93 -12.45 -0.92 -13.94
CA LYS A 93 -11.57 -1.86 -14.66
C LYS A 93 -10.16 -1.31 -14.94
N ASN A 94 -9.81 -0.10 -14.46
CA ASN A 94 -8.49 0.46 -14.69
C ASN A 94 -7.49 -0.15 -13.72
N ASP A 95 -6.63 -1.02 -14.25
CA ASP A 95 -5.56 -1.66 -13.50
C ASP A 95 -4.34 -0.74 -13.29
N GLU A 96 -4.36 0.45 -13.88
CA GLU A 96 -3.24 1.39 -13.90
C GLU A 96 -3.58 2.66 -13.11
N ILE A 97 -2.71 2.98 -12.16
CA ILE A 97 -2.77 4.20 -11.35
C ILE A 97 -2.19 5.38 -12.15
N LYS A 98 -2.98 6.44 -12.33
CA LYS A 98 -2.69 7.59 -13.20
C LYS A 98 -2.69 8.92 -12.45
N THR A 99 -2.21 9.95 -13.15
CA THR A 99 -2.28 11.33 -12.66
C THR A 99 -3.72 11.71 -12.36
N ASN A 100 -3.94 12.29 -11.18
CA ASN A 100 -5.21 12.67 -10.56
C ASN A 100 -6.03 11.54 -9.95
N ASP A 101 -5.61 10.27 -10.05
CA ASP A 101 -6.30 9.18 -9.38
C ASP A 101 -6.30 9.39 -7.87
N ILE A 102 -7.40 8.95 -7.25
CA ILE A 102 -7.56 8.93 -5.80
C ILE A 102 -7.63 7.48 -5.35
N ILE A 103 -6.73 7.12 -4.45
CA ILE A 103 -6.69 5.80 -3.84
C ILE A 103 -7.04 5.93 -2.37
N GLN A 104 -8.00 5.13 -1.91
CA GLN A 104 -8.39 5.08 -0.52
C GLN A 104 -8.06 3.70 0.05
N LEU A 105 -7.35 3.67 1.17
CA LEU A 105 -7.08 2.47 1.96
C LEU A 105 -7.83 2.58 3.27
N THR A 106 -8.80 1.70 3.48
CA THR A 106 -9.53 1.58 4.75
C THR A 106 -8.94 0.42 5.56
N ILE A 107 -8.66 0.68 6.83
CA ILE A 107 -8.13 -0.26 7.82
C ILE A 107 -9.17 -0.38 8.94
N ASP A 108 -9.89 -1.49 8.96
CA ASP A 108 -10.86 -1.82 10.00
C ASP A 108 -10.23 -2.80 10.99
N CYS A 109 -9.75 -2.26 12.11
CA CYS A 109 -9.12 -3.06 13.17
C CYS A 109 -10.12 -3.92 13.94
N GLU A 110 -11.41 -3.56 13.94
CA GLU A 110 -12.46 -4.27 14.68
C GLU A 110 -12.86 -5.54 13.93
N ASN A 111 -13.12 -5.40 12.63
CA ASN A 111 -13.47 -6.51 11.75
C ASN A 111 -12.25 -7.22 11.16
N LYS A 112 -11.03 -6.73 11.46
CA LYS A 112 -9.74 -7.25 10.96
C LYS A 112 -9.67 -7.29 9.43
N GLN A 113 -10.09 -6.20 8.81
CA GLN A 113 -10.21 -6.08 7.37
C GLN A 113 -9.40 -4.89 6.86
N ILE A 114 -8.96 -5.02 5.62
CA ILE A 114 -8.41 -3.91 4.85
C ILE A 114 -9.17 -3.88 3.53
N GLU A 115 -9.42 -2.68 3.02
CA GLU A 115 -10.11 -2.44 1.76
C GLU A 115 -9.39 -1.37 0.96
N LEU A 116 -9.31 -1.56 -0.36
CA LEU A 116 -8.75 -0.60 -1.29
C LEU A 116 -9.83 -0.16 -2.27
N PHE A 117 -10.01 1.15 -2.38
CA PHE A 117 -10.88 1.79 -3.37
C PHE A 117 -10.04 2.68 -4.29
N HIS A 118 -10.37 2.66 -5.58
CA HIS A 118 -9.68 3.39 -6.64
C HIS A 118 -10.71 4.12 -7.51
N GLU A 119 -10.58 5.45 -7.55
CA GLU A 119 -11.36 6.38 -8.37
C GLU A 119 -10.51 7.02 -9.46
#